data_AF-V9LEJ7-F1
#
_entry.id   AF-V9LEJ7-F1
#
_cell.length_a   1.000
_cell.length_b   1.000
_cell.length_c   1.000
_cell.angle_alpha   90.00
_cell.angle_beta   90.00
_cell.angle_gamma   90.00
#
_symmetry.space_group_name_H-M   'P 1'
#
loop_
_entity.id
_entity.type
_entity.pdbx_description
1 polymer ?
#
loop_
_entity_poly.entity_id
_entity_poly.type
_entity_poly.pdbx_seq_one_letter_code
_entity_poly.pdbx_strand_id
1 'polypeptide(L)'
;MERGMGHTLLAVGLGVAAVAFTGRYALRLRKPFEQLITETVKSIPNPSLAAYYKGGFETRMDKREASLILGISPSAGRTKIREAHRRIMVLNHPDKGGSPYLATKINEAKDIMDSVIKK
;
A
#
# COMPACT_ATOMS: atom_id res chain seq x y z
N MET A 1 -33.60 -6.54 55.46
CA MET A 1 -32.83 -6.91 54.26
C MET A 1 -31.47 -6.18 54.27
N GLU A 2 -30.53 -6.51 55.19
CA GLU A 2 -29.31 -5.69 55.40
C GLU A 2 -27.98 -6.48 55.45
N ARG A 3 -27.92 -7.72 54.95
CA ARG A 3 -26.66 -8.52 54.98
C ARG A 3 -25.87 -8.55 53.65
N GLY A 4 -26.27 -7.76 52.64
CA GLY A 4 -25.68 -7.80 51.28
C GLY A 4 -24.81 -6.60 50.86
N MET A 5 -24.82 -5.50 51.61
CA MET A 5 -24.16 -4.24 51.20
C MET A 5 -22.66 -4.15 51.52
N GLY A 6 -22.18 -4.85 52.54
CA GLY A 6 -20.75 -4.80 52.92
C GLY A 6 -19.82 -5.44 51.88
N HIS A 7 -20.18 -6.61 51.36
CA HIS A 7 -19.35 -7.35 50.40
C HIS A 7 -19.35 -6.74 48.99
N THR A 8 -20.45 -6.11 48.59
CA THR A 8 -20.57 -5.40 47.31
C THR A 8 -19.70 -4.13 47.31
N LEU A 9 -19.70 -3.35 48.40
CA LEU A 9 -18.82 -2.19 48.52
C LEU A 9 -17.33 -2.56 48.53
N LEU A 10 -16.96 -3.66 49.21
CA LEU A 10 -15.59 -4.15 49.23
C LEU A 10 -15.12 -4.68 47.86
N ALA A 11 -15.97 -5.43 47.15
CA ALA A 11 -15.66 -5.93 45.81
C ALA A 11 -15.50 -4.80 44.79
N VAL A 12 -16.38 -3.79 44.83
CA VAL A 12 -16.29 -2.61 43.97
C VAL A 12 -15.01 -1.80 44.27
N GLY A 13 -14.68 -1.62 45.56
CA GLY A 13 -13.45 -0.92 45.96
C GLY A 13 -12.17 -1.60 45.46
N LEU A 14 -12.08 -2.93 45.56
CA LEU A 14 -10.94 -3.70 45.06
C LEU A 14 -10.83 -3.66 43.53
N GLY A 15 -11.95 -3.71 42.82
CA GLY A 15 -11.98 -3.62 41.36
C GLY A 15 -11.44 -2.27 40.85
N VAL A 16 -11.89 -1.16 41.43
CA VAL A 16 -11.44 0.18 41.04
C VAL A 16 -9.95 0.39 41.33
N ALA A 17 -9.45 -0.11 42.47
CA ALA A 17 -8.04 -0.03 42.82
C ALA A 17 -7.14 -0.81 41.84
N ALA A 18 -7.56 -2.00 41.41
CA ALA A 18 -6.81 -2.80 40.45
C ALA A 18 -6.72 -2.12 39.07
N VAL A 19 -7.82 -1.53 38.58
CA VAL A 19 -7.85 -0.78 37.32
C VAL A 19 -6.98 0.48 37.39
N ALA A 20 -7.04 1.23 38.50
CA ALA A 20 -6.23 2.42 38.68
C ALA A 20 -4.72 2.11 38.75
N PHE A 21 -4.34 1.02 39.42
CA PHE A 21 -2.94 0.63 39.55
C PHE A 21 -2.34 0.14 38.23
N THR A 22 -3.08 -0.71 37.50
CA THR A 22 -2.69 -1.20 36.17
C THR A 22 -2.63 -0.07 35.14
N GLY A 23 -3.62 0.82 35.12
CA GLY A 23 -3.61 2.02 34.28
C GLY A 23 -2.42 2.94 34.56
N ARG A 24 -2.12 3.21 35.84
CA ARG A 24 -0.97 4.04 36.23
C ARG A 24 0.38 3.41 35.87
N TYR A 25 0.49 2.08 35.94
CA TYR A 25 1.69 1.36 35.54
C TYR A 25 1.88 1.37 34.02
N ALA A 26 0.80 1.13 33.25
CA ALA A 26 0.82 1.21 31.79
C ALA A 26 1.20 2.62 31.28
N LEU A 27 0.68 3.68 31.92
CA LEU A 27 1.04 5.06 31.56
C LEU A 27 2.53 5.39 31.84
N ARG A 28 3.16 4.76 32.84
CA ARG A 28 4.61 4.92 33.12
C ARG A 28 5.49 4.22 32.09
N LEU A 29 5.00 3.16 31.44
CA LEU A 29 5.72 2.42 30.39
C LEU A 29 5.59 3.02 28.98
N ARG A 30 4.89 4.16 28.80
CA ARG A 30 4.67 4.76 27.48
C ARG A 30 5.96 5.14 26.75
N LYS A 31 6.89 5.84 27.40
CA LYS A 31 8.06 6.38 26.70
C LYS A 31 8.95 5.33 25.99
N PRO A 32 9.30 4.18 26.59
CA PRO A 32 10.06 3.15 25.88
C PRO A 32 9.24 2.40 24.82
N PHE A 33 7.93 2.26 25.01
CA PHE A 33 7.05 1.60 24.03
C PHE A 33 6.86 2.43 22.75
N GLU A 34 6.79 3.76 22.88
CA GLU A 34 6.70 4.68 21.74
C GLU A 34 7.92 4.56 20.81
N GLN A 35 9.13 4.38 21.37
CA GLN A 35 10.35 4.18 20.59
C GLN A 35 10.33 2.85 19.83
N LEU A 36 9.93 1.77 20.50
CA LEU A 36 9.82 0.43 19.90
C LEU A 36 8.80 0.38 18.77
N ILE A 37 7.63 1.01 18.94
CA ILE A 37 6.64 1.12 17.86
C ILE A 37 7.21 1.98 16.73
N THR A 38 7.85 3.11 17.02
CA THR A 38 8.36 4.01 15.98
C THR A 38 9.47 3.36 15.15
N GLU A 39 10.38 2.62 15.78
CA GLU A 39 11.42 1.86 15.08
C GLU A 39 10.85 0.68 14.29
N THR A 40 9.83 0.00 14.82
CA THR A 40 9.13 -1.08 14.12
C THR A 40 8.36 -0.55 12.92
N VAL A 41 7.64 0.57 13.06
CA VAL A 41 6.88 1.20 11.96
C VAL A 41 7.80 1.79 10.90
N LYS A 42 8.94 2.38 11.27
CA LYS A 42 9.96 2.85 10.31
C LYS A 42 10.65 1.71 9.55
N SER A 43 10.76 0.53 10.16
CA SER A 43 11.39 -0.64 9.55
C SER A 43 10.41 -1.54 8.79
N ILE A 44 9.09 -1.26 8.84
CA ILE A 44 8.14 -1.85 7.90
C ILE A 44 8.38 -1.20 6.54
N PRO A 45 8.96 -1.91 5.54
CA PRO A 45 9.03 -1.38 4.20
C PRO A 45 7.60 -1.20 3.70
N ASN A 46 7.15 0.05 3.60
CA ASN A 46 5.86 0.39 3.00
C ASN A 46 5.90 -0.03 1.52
N PRO A 47 5.27 -1.13 1.09
CA PRO A 47 5.31 -1.56 -0.31
C PRO A 47 4.53 -0.58 -1.21
N SER A 48 3.66 0.22 -0.59
CA SER A 48 2.85 1.27 -1.21
C SER A 48 3.63 2.56 -1.53
N LEU A 49 4.84 2.71 -0.99
CA LEU A 49 5.80 3.75 -1.37
C LEU A 49 6.99 3.14 -2.13
N ALA A 50 6.76 2.05 -2.86
CA ALA A 50 7.71 1.54 -3.84
C ALA A 50 8.25 2.72 -4.66
N ALA A 51 9.57 2.87 -4.62
CA ALA A 51 10.30 3.97 -5.22
C ALA A 51 9.74 4.30 -6.61
N TYR A 52 9.01 5.41 -6.72
CA TYR A 52 8.62 5.96 -8.01
C TYR A 52 9.88 6.11 -8.85
N TYR A 53 9.82 5.69 -10.11
CA TYR A 53 10.92 5.91 -11.03
C TYR A 53 11.16 7.42 -11.13
N LYS A 54 12.37 7.84 -10.76
CA LYS A 54 12.77 9.25 -10.82
C LYS A 54 12.94 9.63 -12.29
N GLY A 55 12.23 10.66 -12.74
CA GLY A 55 12.30 11.16 -14.11
C GLY A 55 10.93 11.21 -14.79
N GLY A 56 10.94 11.51 -16.09
CA GLY A 56 9.77 11.40 -16.96
C GLY A 56 9.83 10.13 -17.82
N PHE A 57 8.96 10.06 -18.83
CA PHE A 57 9.09 9.05 -19.87
C PHE A 57 10.33 9.29 -20.72
N GLU A 58 10.88 8.22 -21.27
CA GLU A 58 11.96 8.31 -22.24
C GLU A 58 11.50 9.06 -23.50
N THR A 59 12.44 9.74 -24.15
CA THR A 59 12.16 10.48 -25.40
C THR A 59 11.70 9.53 -26.51
N ARG A 60 12.20 8.29 -26.51
CA ARG A 60 11.78 7.23 -27.42
C ARG A 60 11.44 6.00 -26.59
N MET A 61 10.23 5.47 -26.80
CA MET A 61 9.76 4.26 -26.10
C MET A 61 10.70 3.09 -26.38
N ASP A 62 11.25 2.51 -25.32
CA ASP A 62 12.10 1.31 -25.41
C ASP A 62 11.38 0.07 -24.85
N LYS A 63 11.98 -1.11 -25.04
CA LYS A 63 11.39 -2.38 -24.56
C LYS A 63 11.30 -2.42 -23.02
N ARG A 64 12.21 -1.77 -22.31
CA ARG A 64 12.29 -1.79 -20.86
C ARG A 64 11.16 -0.94 -20.27
N GLU A 65 11.06 0.31 -20.66
CA GLU A 65 10.01 1.24 -20.33
C GLU A 65 8.64 0.67 -20.70
N ALA A 66 8.48 0.11 -21.90
CA ALA A 66 7.23 -0.52 -22.32
C ALA A 66 6.79 -1.65 -21.38
N SER A 67 7.73 -2.49 -20.95
CA SER A 67 7.46 -3.58 -20.00
C SER A 67 7.07 -3.04 -18.60
N LEU A 68 7.69 -1.92 -18.18
CA LEU A 68 7.38 -1.26 -16.92
C LEU A 68 5.99 -0.59 -16.95
N ILE A 69 5.67 0.14 -18.02
CA ILE A 69 4.36 0.77 -18.22
C ILE A 69 3.23 -0.25 -18.18
N LEU A 70 3.40 -1.38 -18.88
CA LEU A 70 2.39 -2.44 -18.90
C LEU A 70 2.39 -3.33 -17.64
N GLY A 71 3.43 -3.23 -16.80
CA GLY A 71 3.59 -4.06 -15.60
C GLY A 71 3.74 -5.55 -15.93
N ILE A 72 4.49 -5.88 -16.98
CA ILE A 72 4.69 -7.25 -17.46
C ILE A 72 6.18 -7.55 -17.68
N SER A 73 6.53 -8.83 -17.76
CA SER A 73 7.90 -9.23 -18.12
C SER A 73 8.26 -8.75 -19.54
N PRO A 74 9.52 -8.34 -19.80
CA PRO A 74 10.02 -8.09 -21.16
C PRO A 74 9.93 -9.32 -22.09
N SER A 75 9.72 -10.52 -21.55
CA SER A 75 9.51 -11.77 -22.27
C SER A 75 8.04 -12.24 -22.27
N ALA A 76 7.11 -11.39 -21.85
CA ALA A 76 5.69 -11.74 -21.79
C ALA A 76 5.13 -12.08 -23.18
N GLY A 77 4.29 -13.11 -23.24
CA GLY A 77 3.61 -13.50 -24.48
C GLY A 77 2.50 -12.53 -24.91
N ARG A 78 2.03 -12.70 -26.15
CA ARG A 78 1.08 -11.80 -26.81
C ARG A 78 -0.26 -11.64 -26.08
N THR A 79 -0.77 -12.73 -25.50
CA THR A 79 -1.99 -12.73 -24.70
C THR A 79 -1.87 -11.80 -23.49
N LYS A 80 -0.77 -11.92 -22.75
CA LYS A 80 -0.50 -11.11 -21.56
C LYS A 80 -0.30 -9.62 -21.89
N ILE A 81 0.32 -9.30 -23.03
CA ILE A 81 0.44 -7.91 -23.50
C ILE A 81 -0.94 -7.29 -23.75
N ARG A 82 -1.82 -7.99 -24.48
CA ARG A 82 -3.17 -7.49 -24.80
C ARG A 82 -4.02 -7.31 -23.55
N GLU A 83 -3.94 -8.26 -22.63
CA GLU A 83 -4.68 -8.20 -21.37
C GLU A 83 -4.20 -7.02 -20.51
N ALA A 84 -2.88 -6.85 -20.35
CA ALA A 84 -2.30 -5.76 -19.60
C ALA A 84 -2.65 -4.39 -20.21
N HIS A 85 -2.53 -4.25 -21.53
CA HIS A 85 -2.91 -3.04 -22.26
C HIS A 85 -4.38 -2.70 -22.04
N ARG A 86 -5.30 -3.66 -22.21
CA ARG A 86 -6.74 -3.45 -21.98
C ARG A 86 -7.01 -2.99 -20.55
N ARG A 87 -6.44 -3.68 -19.56
CA ARG A 87 -6.63 -3.37 -18.14
C ARG A 87 -6.18 -1.94 -17.81
N ILE A 88 -5.00 -1.55 -18.25
CA ILE A 88 -4.41 -0.25 -17.93
C ILE A 88 -5.08 0.88 -18.74
N MET A 89 -5.42 0.64 -20.00
CA MET A 89 -6.10 1.62 -20.84
C MET A 89 -7.49 1.95 -20.32
N VAL A 90 -8.26 0.97 -19.85
CA VAL A 90 -9.61 1.22 -19.28
C VAL A 90 -9.55 2.20 -18.10
N LEU A 91 -8.49 2.15 -17.30
CA LEU A 91 -8.27 3.04 -16.15
C LEU A 91 -7.75 4.43 -16.57
N ASN A 92 -7.03 4.52 -17.69
CA ASN A 92 -6.37 5.74 -18.15
C ASN A 92 -7.04 6.36 -19.39
N HIS A 93 -8.23 5.90 -19.76
CA HIS A 93 -8.90 6.33 -20.97
C HIS A 93 -9.24 7.83 -20.90
N PRO A 94 -8.93 8.64 -21.94
CA PRO A 94 -9.20 10.09 -21.92
C PRO A 94 -10.66 10.43 -21.65
N ASP A 95 -11.58 9.71 -22.29
CA ASP A 95 -13.03 9.90 -22.11
C ASP A 95 -13.55 9.57 -20.70
N LYS A 96 -12.72 8.93 -19.87
CA LYS A 96 -13.03 8.63 -18.46
C LYS A 96 -12.26 9.52 -17.48
N GLY A 97 -11.74 10.65 -17.96
CA GLY A 97 -10.92 11.58 -17.18
C GLY A 97 -9.45 11.19 -17.08
N GLY A 98 -8.99 10.23 -17.88
CA GLY A 98 -7.58 9.90 -18.01
C GLY A 98 -6.79 10.95 -18.80
N SER A 99 -5.47 10.96 -18.66
CA SER A 99 -4.61 11.86 -19.42
C SER A 99 -4.42 11.36 -20.86
N PRO A 100 -4.69 12.17 -21.90
CA PRO A 100 -4.38 11.82 -23.29
C PRO A 100 -2.92 11.42 -23.47
N TYR A 101 -2.01 12.09 -22.76
CA TYR A 101 -0.58 11.80 -22.83
C TYR A 101 -0.25 10.40 -22.26
N LEU A 102 -0.86 10.02 -21.13
CA LEU A 102 -0.67 8.68 -20.57
C LEU A 102 -1.26 7.61 -21.47
N ALA A 103 -2.43 7.84 -22.05
CA ALA A 103 -3.04 6.91 -23.00
C ALA A 103 -2.13 6.68 -24.22
N THR A 104 -1.52 7.74 -24.76
CA THR A 104 -0.52 7.64 -25.84
C THR A 104 0.67 6.78 -25.41
N LYS A 105 1.24 7.01 -24.22
CA LYS A 105 2.36 6.22 -23.70
C LYS A 105 2.02 4.74 -23.49
N ILE A 106 0.81 4.43 -23.07
CA ILE A 106 0.31 3.05 -22.94
C ILE A 106 0.19 2.38 -24.32
N ASN A 107 -0.26 3.11 -25.35
CA ASN A 107 -0.34 2.60 -26.71
C ASN A 107 1.06 2.35 -27.32
N GLU A 108 1.99 3.31 -27.16
CA GLU A 108 3.39 3.16 -27.56
C GLU A 108 4.02 1.91 -26.93
N ALA A 109 3.82 1.69 -25.63
CA ALA A 109 4.33 0.53 -24.92
C ALA A 109 3.79 -0.80 -25.49
N LYS A 110 2.49 -0.85 -25.80
CA LYS A 110 1.87 -2.03 -26.42
C LYS A 110 2.45 -2.30 -27.81
N ASP A 111 2.70 -1.27 -28.61
CA ASP A 111 3.23 -1.44 -29.97
C ASP A 111 4.68 -1.92 -29.97
N ILE A 112 5.51 -1.39 -29.06
CA ILE A 112 6.89 -1.89 -28.87
C ILE A 112 6.87 -3.36 -28.45
N MET A 113 6.06 -3.74 -27.47
CA MET A 113 6.00 -5.12 -27.00
C MET A 113 5.47 -6.09 -28.07
N ASP A 114 4.46 -5.70 -28.84
CA ASP A 114 3.98 -6.47 -30.00
C ASP A 114 5.06 -6.62 -31.09
N SER A 115 5.85 -5.58 -31.34
CA SER A 115 6.91 -5.59 -32.36
C SER A 115 8.03 -6.57 -32.00
N VAL A 116 8.35 -6.70 -30.72
CA VAL A 116 9.39 -7.59 -30.20
C VAL A 116 9.01 -9.07 -30.37
N ILE A 117 7.72 -9.42 -30.26
CA ILE A 117 7.25 -10.81 -30.42
C ILE A 117 7.18 -11.23 -31.90
N LYS A 118 6.94 -10.29 -32.80
CA LYS A 118 6.85 -10.57 -34.23
C LYS A 118 8.21 -10.83 -34.89
N LYS A 119 9.30 -10.58 -34.17
CA LYS A 119 10.67 -10.74 -34.62
C LYS A 119 11.24 -12.06 -34.12
#